data_AF-A0A835Q4V2-F1
#
_entry.id   AF-A0A835Q4V2-F1
#
_cell.length_a   1.000
_cell.length_b   1.000
_cell.length_c   1.000
_cell.angle_alpha   90.00
_cell.angle_beta   90.00
_cell.angle_gamma   90.00
#
_symmetry.space_group_name_H-M   'P 1'
#
loop_
_entity.id
_entity.type
_entity.pdbx_description
1 polymer ?
#
loop_
_entity_poly.entity_id
_entity_poly.type
_entity_poly.pdbx_seq_one_letter_code
_entity_poly.pdbx_strand_id
1 'polypeptide(L)'
;THYVLLLCSFKEQLQQHVRVHAMEAVMACWELEQSLQSLTGVSPGEGTGATMSDDDDEQEDSEANFYDGGLDGPDMGFGPLVPTESERSLMERVRQELKHELKQGYKDKIVDIREEILRKRRAGKLPGDTTSTLKAWWQSHSSGLIQRRTTRQN
;
A
#
# COMPACT_ATOMS: atom_id res chain seq x y z
N THR A 1 -59.82 -10.18 -21.61
CA THR A 1 -59.37 -11.08 -20.52
C THR A 1 -57.98 -11.64 -20.76
N HIS A 2 -57.67 -12.27 -21.92
CA HIS A 2 -56.33 -12.84 -22.20
C HIS A 2 -55.16 -11.84 -22.15
N TYR A 3 -55.33 -10.65 -22.73
CA TYR A 3 -54.27 -9.63 -22.75
C TYR A 3 -53.90 -9.12 -21.34
N VAL A 4 -54.88 -8.98 -20.46
CA VAL A 4 -54.67 -8.56 -19.06
C VAL A 4 -53.88 -9.62 -18.30
N LEU A 5 -54.20 -10.91 -18.48
CA LEU A 5 -53.45 -12.01 -17.87
C LEU A 5 -52.00 -12.07 -18.36
N LEU A 6 -51.79 -11.87 -19.68
CA LEU A 6 -50.45 -11.81 -20.26
C LEU A 6 -49.63 -10.67 -19.67
N LEU A 7 -50.19 -9.45 -19.60
CA LEU A 7 -49.51 -8.31 -18.97
C LEU A 7 -49.21 -8.53 -17.49
N CYS A 8 -50.12 -9.17 -16.75
CA CYS A 8 -49.86 -9.54 -15.35
C CYS A 8 -48.68 -10.51 -15.24
N SER A 9 -48.64 -11.57 -16.06
CA SER A 9 -47.53 -12.53 -16.04
C SER A 9 -46.19 -11.89 -16.43
N PHE A 10 -46.19 -10.97 -17.41
CA PHE A 10 -44.99 -10.26 -17.82
C PHE A 10 -44.47 -9.33 -16.72
N LYS A 11 -45.39 -8.61 -16.04
CA LYS A 11 -45.05 -7.78 -14.88
C LYS A 11 -44.40 -8.62 -13.78
N GLU A 12 -44.98 -9.76 -13.43
CA GLU A 12 -44.44 -10.65 -12.38
C GLU A 12 -43.06 -11.20 -12.76
N GLN A 13 -42.87 -11.62 -14.01
CA GLN A 13 -41.57 -12.08 -14.50
C GLN A 13 -40.51 -10.98 -14.46
N LEU A 14 -40.85 -9.77 -14.91
CA LEU A 14 -39.94 -8.63 -14.89
C LEU A 14 -39.57 -8.24 -13.46
N GLN A 15 -40.55 -8.19 -12.56
CA GLN A 15 -40.32 -7.90 -11.14
C GLN A 15 -39.41 -8.93 -10.50
N GLN A 16 -39.63 -10.23 -10.77
CA GLN A 16 -38.79 -11.29 -10.24
C GLN A 16 -37.36 -11.20 -10.79
N HIS A 17 -37.19 -10.97 -12.09
CA HIS A 17 -35.88 -10.85 -12.74
C HIS A 17 -35.06 -9.69 -12.16
N VAL A 18 -35.67 -8.50 -12.04
CA VAL A 18 -35.02 -7.34 -11.41
C VAL A 18 -34.67 -7.62 -9.96
N ARG A 19 -35.58 -8.25 -9.20
CA ARG A 19 -35.34 -8.61 -7.79
C ARG A 19 -34.16 -9.56 -7.63
N VAL A 20 -34.07 -10.59 -8.47
CA VAL A 20 -32.98 -11.57 -8.43
C VAL A 20 -31.65 -10.90 -8.78
N HIS A 21 -31.57 -10.16 -9.88
CA HIS A 21 -30.31 -9.52 -10.27
C HIS A 21 -29.86 -8.41 -9.33
N ALA A 22 -30.79 -7.63 -8.78
CA ALA A 22 -30.45 -6.66 -7.74
C ALA A 22 -29.86 -7.35 -6.50
N MET A 23 -30.46 -8.47 -6.08
CA MET A 23 -29.93 -9.26 -4.96
C MET A 23 -28.55 -9.86 -5.27
N GLU A 24 -28.38 -10.46 -6.45
CA GLU A 24 -27.09 -11.01 -6.90
C GLU A 24 -26.00 -9.93 -6.94
N ALA A 25 -26.30 -8.75 -7.47
CA ALA A 25 -25.37 -7.63 -7.50
C ALA A 25 -24.99 -7.16 -6.10
N VAL A 26 -25.95 -7.04 -5.18
CA VAL A 26 -25.70 -6.65 -3.78
C VAL A 26 -24.81 -7.69 -3.08
N MET A 27 -25.10 -8.98 -3.27
CA MET A 27 -24.27 -10.05 -2.70
C MET A 27 -22.85 -10.03 -3.28
N ALA A 28 -22.69 -9.86 -4.59
CA ALA A 28 -21.39 -9.80 -5.23
C ALA A 28 -20.56 -8.59 -4.74
N CYS A 29 -21.18 -7.41 -4.59
CA CYS A 29 -20.51 -6.25 -4.00
C CYS A 29 -20.06 -6.54 -2.56
N TRP A 30 -20.93 -7.17 -1.77
CA TRP A 30 -20.58 -7.54 -0.40
C TRP A 30 -19.43 -8.56 -0.35
N GLU A 31 -19.40 -9.57 -1.22
CA GLU A 31 -18.30 -10.53 -1.31
C GLU A 31 -16.96 -9.86 -1.68
N LEU A 32 -16.98 -8.88 -2.59
CA LEU A 32 -15.82 -8.08 -2.95
C LEU A 32 -15.32 -7.25 -1.76
N GLU A 33 -16.24 -6.60 -1.04
CA GLU A 33 -15.93 -5.84 0.17
C GLU A 33 -15.31 -6.71 1.27
N GLN A 34 -15.88 -7.89 1.52
CA GLN A 34 -15.32 -8.85 2.48
C GLN A 34 -13.92 -9.33 2.04
N SER A 35 -13.73 -9.60 0.75
CA SER A 35 -12.42 -10.00 0.21
C SER A 35 -11.38 -8.90 0.38
N LEU A 36 -11.75 -7.65 0.12
CA LEU A 36 -10.89 -6.49 0.30
C LEU A 36 -10.54 -6.29 1.78
N GLN A 37 -11.53 -6.35 2.66
CA GLN A 37 -11.36 -6.26 4.11
C GLN A 37 -10.44 -7.37 4.64
N SER A 38 -10.60 -8.60 4.17
CA SER A 38 -9.73 -9.72 4.57
C SER A 38 -8.29 -9.53 4.11
N LEU A 39 -8.07 -8.95 2.93
CA LEU A 39 -6.73 -8.75 2.37
C LEU A 39 -6.02 -7.55 3.03
N THR A 40 -6.76 -6.47 3.28
CA THR A 40 -6.20 -5.17 3.66
C THR A 40 -6.36 -4.83 5.14
N GLY A 41 -7.28 -5.49 5.85
CA GLY A 41 -7.64 -5.16 7.22
C GLY A 41 -8.45 -3.86 7.37
N VAL A 42 -8.85 -3.20 6.28
CA VAL A 42 -9.63 -1.94 6.30
C VAL A 42 -11.13 -2.19 6.09
N SER A 43 -11.96 -1.55 6.94
CA SER A 43 -13.43 -1.65 6.87
C SER A 43 -14.06 -0.67 5.89
N PRO A 44 -15.02 -1.12 5.04
CA PRO A 44 -15.65 -0.26 4.02
C PRO A 44 -16.46 0.94 4.56
N GLY A 45 -16.61 1.11 5.88
CA GLY A 45 -17.51 2.09 6.49
C GLY A 45 -16.86 3.30 7.18
N GLU A 46 -15.54 3.34 7.35
CA GLU A 46 -14.86 4.34 8.21
C GLU A 46 -14.42 5.62 7.47
N GLY A 47 -15.08 5.98 6.36
CA GLY A 47 -14.67 7.11 5.50
C GLY A 47 -15.62 8.30 5.45
N THR A 48 -16.79 8.25 6.11
CA THR A 48 -17.76 9.35 6.08
C THR A 48 -17.90 10.00 7.45
N GLY A 49 -17.16 11.10 7.63
CA GLY A 49 -17.42 12.05 8.73
C GLY A 49 -16.49 11.89 9.93
N ALA A 50 -15.40 12.64 9.91
CA ALA A 50 -14.83 13.20 11.12
C ALA A 50 -14.17 14.55 10.76
N THR A 51 -15.01 15.58 10.71
CA THR A 51 -14.58 16.96 10.87
C THR A 51 -14.00 17.14 12.28
N MET A 52 -12.89 17.88 12.39
CA MET A 52 -12.35 18.51 13.61
C MET A 52 -11.66 17.59 14.65
N SER A 53 -10.32 17.51 14.62
CA SER A 53 -9.50 17.88 15.79
C SER A 53 -8.07 18.18 15.35
N ASP A 54 -7.74 19.46 15.48
CA ASP A 54 -6.40 20.05 15.50
C ASP A 54 -5.76 19.77 16.88
N ASP A 55 -4.44 19.52 16.92
CA ASP A 55 -3.46 19.95 17.95
C ASP A 55 -2.13 19.13 17.85
N ASP A 56 -1.07 19.83 17.40
CA ASP A 56 0.33 19.98 17.91
C ASP A 56 1.13 18.74 18.39
N ASP A 57 2.43 18.49 18.11
CA ASP A 57 3.65 19.19 17.63
C ASP A 57 4.57 18.12 16.94
N GLU A 58 5.51 18.35 16.02
CA GLU A 58 6.76 19.13 16.08
C GLU A 58 7.23 19.62 14.68
N GLN A 59 7.28 20.95 14.56
CA GLN A 59 8.14 21.86 13.79
C GLN A 59 9.35 21.31 12.98
N GLU A 60 9.43 21.65 11.68
CA GLU A 60 10.41 22.61 11.11
C GLU A 60 10.29 22.79 9.57
N ASP A 61 10.33 24.06 9.15
CA ASP A 61 10.51 24.64 7.81
C ASP A 61 9.49 24.40 6.68
N SER A 62 8.59 25.37 6.50
CA SER A 62 8.67 26.30 5.34
C SER A 62 7.53 27.33 5.39
N GLU A 63 7.89 28.59 5.58
CA GLU A 63 7.01 29.74 5.39
C GLU A 63 6.61 29.88 3.91
N ALA A 64 5.31 29.77 3.61
CA ALA A 64 4.67 30.45 2.49
C ALA A 64 3.14 30.46 2.70
N ASN A 65 2.68 31.51 3.38
CA ASN A 65 1.26 31.86 3.51
C ASN A 65 0.60 32.11 2.14
N PHE A 66 -0.73 32.02 2.15
CA PHE A 66 -1.70 32.82 1.37
C PHE A 66 -2.44 32.11 0.23
N TYR A 67 -3.66 31.60 0.51
CA TYR A 67 -4.89 32.28 0.09
C TYR A 67 -6.12 31.66 0.76
N ASP A 68 -6.77 32.48 1.58
CA ASP A 68 -8.15 32.36 2.04
C ASP A 68 -9.10 32.64 0.87
N GLY A 69 -10.19 31.88 0.77
CA GLY A 69 -11.13 31.94 -0.35
C GLY A 69 -12.39 31.15 -0.08
N GLY A 70 -13.19 31.63 0.86
CA GLY A 70 -14.50 31.06 1.18
C GLY A 70 -15.43 30.96 -0.03
N LEU A 71 -16.09 29.81 -0.16
CA LEU A 71 -17.31 29.63 -0.94
C LEU A 71 -18.23 28.64 -0.21
N ASP A 72 -19.22 29.21 0.47
CA ASP A 72 -20.38 28.50 1.01
C ASP A 72 -21.14 27.81 -0.14
N GLY A 73 -21.20 26.48 -0.07
CA GLY A 73 -22.10 25.64 -0.84
C GLY A 73 -22.08 24.24 -0.21
N PRO A 74 -23.22 23.54 -0.09
CA PRO A 74 -23.23 22.14 0.31
C PRO A 74 -22.61 21.33 -0.83
N ASP A 75 -21.28 21.28 -0.82
CA ASP A 75 -20.47 20.49 -1.73
C ASP A 75 -20.74 19.02 -1.41
N MET A 76 -21.53 18.39 -2.28
CA MET A 76 -21.70 16.95 -2.31
C MET A 76 -20.31 16.35 -2.44
N GLY A 77 -19.76 15.87 -1.32
CA GLY A 77 -18.37 15.49 -1.06
C GLY A 77 -17.67 14.68 -2.15
N PHE A 78 -17.36 15.37 -3.24
CA PHE A 78 -16.60 14.91 -4.39
C PHE A 78 -15.47 15.91 -4.66
N GLY A 79 -14.86 16.40 -3.57
CA GLY A 79 -13.58 17.08 -3.63
C GLY A 79 -12.48 16.16 -4.19
N PRO A 80 -11.32 16.70 -4.58
CA PRO A 80 -10.21 15.94 -5.13
C PRO A 80 -9.94 14.67 -4.31
N LEU A 81 -9.76 13.53 -4.98
CA LEU A 81 -9.62 12.19 -4.38
C LEU A 81 -8.38 12.09 -3.49
N VAL A 82 -8.43 12.69 -2.31
CA VAL A 82 -7.42 12.51 -1.28
C VAL A 82 -7.77 11.20 -0.57
N PRO A 83 -6.86 10.20 -0.55
CA PRO A 83 -7.12 8.92 0.12
C PRO A 83 -7.59 9.14 1.55
N THR A 84 -8.54 8.31 1.98
CA THR A 84 -9.02 8.25 3.36
C THR A 84 -7.87 7.91 4.32
N GLU A 85 -8.02 8.23 5.60
CA GLU A 85 -6.99 7.94 6.61
C GLU A 85 -6.66 6.44 6.69
N SER A 86 -7.66 5.59 6.54
CA SER A 86 -7.49 4.14 6.53
C SER A 86 -6.70 3.66 5.30
N GLU A 87 -6.95 4.24 4.12
CA GLU A 87 -6.17 3.99 2.91
C GLU A 87 -4.72 4.49 3.05
N ARG A 88 -4.50 5.66 3.65
CA ARG A 88 -3.14 6.18 3.95
C ARG A 88 -2.39 5.24 4.89
N SER A 89 -3.06 4.81 5.97
CA SER A 89 -2.49 3.88 6.95
C SER A 89 -2.14 2.54 6.32
N LEU A 90 -3.00 2.01 5.44
CA LEU A 90 -2.72 0.81 4.66
C LEU A 90 -1.49 0.98 3.78
N MET A 91 -1.41 2.07 3.00
CA MET A 91 -0.27 2.33 2.13
C MET A 91 1.03 2.45 2.93
N GLU A 92 1.02 3.11 4.08
CA GLU A 92 2.20 3.22 4.94
C GLU A 92 2.62 1.86 5.52
N ARG A 93 1.67 1.03 5.97
CA ARG A 93 1.97 -0.35 6.41
C ARG A 93 2.60 -1.17 5.30
N VAL A 94 2.00 -1.19 4.10
CA VAL A 94 2.53 -1.92 2.93
C VAL A 94 3.94 -1.43 2.58
N ARG A 95 4.17 -0.11 2.63
CA ARG A 95 5.50 0.47 2.40
C ARG A 95 6.51 -0.02 3.45
N GLN A 96 6.12 -0.09 4.71
CA GLN A 96 6.97 -0.58 5.80
C GLN A 96 7.27 -2.06 5.66
N GLU A 97 6.27 -2.89 5.33
CA GLU A 97 6.41 -4.33 5.10
C GLU A 97 7.38 -4.60 3.96
N LEU A 98 7.16 -4.01 2.78
CA LEU A 98 8.06 -4.17 1.63
C LEU A 98 9.50 -3.71 1.93
N LYS A 99 9.65 -2.59 2.64
CA LYS A 99 10.96 -2.10 3.09
C LYS A 99 11.62 -3.06 4.07
N HIS A 100 10.84 -3.66 4.97
CA HIS A 100 11.32 -4.65 5.93
C HIS A 100 11.76 -5.92 5.21
N GLU A 101 10.90 -6.50 4.36
CA GLU A 101 11.18 -7.69 3.56
C GLU A 101 12.42 -7.53 2.70
N LEU A 102 12.57 -6.40 2.00
CA LEU A 102 13.73 -6.15 1.16
C LEU A 102 15.03 -6.08 1.99
N LYS A 103 15.00 -5.34 3.11
CA LYS A 103 16.16 -5.23 4.00
C LYS A 103 16.52 -6.58 4.61
N GLN A 104 15.52 -7.33 5.05
CA GLN A 104 15.70 -8.62 5.70
C GLN A 104 16.20 -9.66 4.69
N GLY A 105 15.64 -9.72 3.49
CA GLY A 105 16.09 -10.61 2.41
C GLY A 105 17.54 -10.37 2.00
N TYR A 106 17.99 -9.10 1.90
CA TYR A 106 19.41 -8.81 1.66
C TYR A 106 20.30 -9.21 2.83
N LYS A 107 19.85 -8.97 4.07
CA LYS A 107 20.60 -9.36 5.28
C LYS A 107 20.79 -10.87 5.33
N ASP A 108 19.74 -11.64 5.11
CA ASP A 108 19.77 -13.11 5.11
C ASP A 108 20.68 -13.62 3.99
N LYS A 109 20.57 -13.04 2.79
CA LYS A 109 21.46 -13.41 1.69
C LYS A 109 22.94 -13.16 2.00
N ILE A 110 23.26 -12.06 2.69
CA ILE A 110 24.62 -11.77 3.12
C ILE A 110 25.10 -12.79 4.16
N VAL A 111 24.23 -13.19 5.08
CA VAL A 111 24.54 -14.24 6.06
C VAL A 111 24.82 -15.56 5.37
N ASP A 112 23.98 -16.00 4.43
CA ASP A 112 24.18 -17.22 3.64
C ASP A 112 25.53 -17.20 2.90
N ILE A 113 25.86 -16.08 2.24
CA ILE A 113 27.13 -15.91 1.54
C ILE A 113 28.31 -15.98 2.52
N ARG A 114 28.19 -15.35 3.68
CA ARG A 114 29.22 -15.39 4.73
C ARG A 114 29.43 -16.82 5.22
N GLU A 115 28.37 -17.56 5.48
CA GLU A 115 28.42 -18.95 5.92
C GLU A 115 29.01 -19.86 4.85
N GLU A 116 28.67 -19.65 3.58
CA GLU A 116 29.26 -20.35 2.42
C GLU A 116 30.77 -20.14 2.35
N ILE A 117 31.24 -18.90 2.49
CA ILE A 117 32.67 -18.59 2.50
C ILE A 117 33.37 -19.28 3.67
N LEU A 118 32.80 -19.20 4.88
CA LEU A 118 33.38 -19.82 6.06
C LEU A 118 33.42 -21.35 5.95
N ARG A 119 32.38 -21.96 5.39
CA ARG A 119 32.32 -23.40 5.15
C ARG A 119 33.38 -23.83 4.14
N LYS A 120 33.52 -23.12 3.01
CA LYS A 120 34.59 -23.38 2.02
C LYS A 120 35.99 -23.22 2.63
N ARG A 121 36.18 -22.21 3.51
CA ARG A 121 37.44 -22.00 4.22
C ARG A 121 37.78 -23.18 5.14
N ARG A 122 36.83 -23.65 5.96
CA ARG A 122 37.05 -24.82 6.84
C ARG A 122 37.38 -26.09 6.07
N ALA A 123 36.80 -26.25 4.87
CA ALA A 123 37.09 -27.37 3.99
C ALA A 123 38.40 -27.26 3.19
N GLY A 124 39.15 -26.15 3.33
CA GLY A 124 40.35 -25.88 2.52
C GLY A 124 40.07 -25.62 1.03
N LYS A 125 38.80 -25.41 0.65
CA LYS A 125 38.34 -25.22 -0.75
C LYS A 125 38.25 -23.75 -1.16
N LEU A 126 38.68 -22.84 -0.28
CA LEU A 126 38.67 -21.40 -0.55
C LEU A 126 40.03 -20.98 -1.13
N PRO A 127 40.09 -20.43 -2.36
CA PRO A 127 41.32 -19.89 -2.93
C PRO A 127 41.97 -18.84 -2.01
N GLY A 128 43.31 -18.80 -1.96
CA GLY A 128 44.06 -17.90 -1.07
C GLY A 128 43.90 -16.41 -1.40
N ASP A 129 43.61 -16.09 -2.67
CA ASP A 129 43.40 -14.73 -3.19
C ASP A 129 41.97 -14.21 -2.99
N THR A 130 41.00 -15.06 -2.58
CA THR A 130 39.58 -14.70 -2.42
C THR A 130 39.37 -13.43 -1.60
N THR A 131 40.17 -13.22 -0.54
CA THR A 131 40.06 -12.03 0.31
C THR A 131 40.41 -10.75 -0.45
N SER A 132 41.43 -10.80 -1.31
CA SER A 132 41.85 -9.67 -2.15
C SER A 132 40.79 -9.36 -3.21
N THR A 133 40.30 -10.39 -3.89
CA THR A 133 39.26 -10.27 -4.92
C THR A 133 37.97 -9.68 -4.37
N LEU A 134 37.51 -10.14 -3.21
CA LEU A 134 36.31 -9.59 -2.56
C LEU A 134 36.50 -8.12 -2.13
N LYS A 135 37.68 -7.76 -1.62
CA LYS A 135 38.00 -6.36 -1.30
C LYS A 135 37.98 -5.48 -2.55
N ALA A 136 38.64 -5.90 -3.63
CA ALA A 136 38.68 -5.14 -4.88
C ALA A 136 37.28 -4.95 -5.48
N TRP A 137 36.47 -6.00 -5.46
CA TRP A 137 35.07 -5.94 -5.88
C TRP A 137 34.27 -4.94 -5.03
N TRP A 138 34.38 -5.03 -3.69
CA TRP A 138 33.69 -4.10 -2.79
C TRP A 138 34.09 -2.64 -3.03
N GLN A 139 35.39 -2.36 -3.19
CA GLN A 139 35.87 -0.99 -3.43
C GLN A 139 35.31 -0.41 -4.75
N SER A 140 35.29 -1.23 -5.81
CA SER A 140 34.76 -0.79 -7.10
C SER A 140 33.25 -0.51 -7.07
N HIS A 141 32.48 -1.25 -6.27
CA HIS A 141 31.01 -1.19 -6.30
C HIS A 141 30.39 -0.38 -5.15
N SER A 142 31.11 -0.13 -4.07
CA SER A 142 30.60 0.66 -2.92
C SER A 142 30.87 2.17 -3.02
N SER A 143 31.71 2.60 -3.96
CA SER A 143 32.14 4.00 -4.12
C SER A 143 30.97 4.99 -4.24
N GLY A 144 29.89 4.63 -4.96
CA GLY A 144 28.69 5.46 -5.08
C GLY A 144 27.83 5.61 -3.80
N LEU A 145 27.94 4.67 -2.85
CA LEU A 145 27.25 4.70 -1.55
C LEU A 145 28.04 5.48 -0.49
N ILE A 146 29.36 5.45 -0.57
CA ILE A 146 30.26 6.13 0.37
C ILE A 146 30.23 7.65 0.12
N GLN A 147 30.16 8.09 -1.15
CA GLN A 147 30.12 9.51 -1.52
C GLN A 147 28.86 10.24 -1.01
N ARG A 148 27.70 9.57 -0.99
CA ARG A 148 26.41 10.16 -0.55
C ARG A 148 26.28 10.31 0.97
N ARG A 149 27.06 9.56 1.76
CA ARG A 149 27.11 9.71 3.23
C ARG A 149 27.98 10.89 3.65
N THR A 150 29.02 11.22 2.88
CA THR A 150 29.92 12.34 3.17
C THR A 150 29.32 13.70 2.80
N THR A 151 28.41 13.76 1.84
CA THR A 151 27.72 15.00 1.42
C THR A 151 26.50 15.36 2.27
N ARG A 152 26.00 14.46 3.13
CA ARG A 152 24.89 14.72 4.06
C ARG A 152 25.35 15.16 5.46
N GLN A 153 26.66 15.23 5.71
CA GLN A 153 27.26 15.67 6.98
C GLN A 153 28.05 16.98 6.85
N ASN A 154 27.97 17.68 5.71
CA ASN A 154 28.53 19.01 5.48
C ASN A 154 27.42 19.99 5.13
#